data_AF-A0A061S5Q4-F1
#
_entry.id   AF-A0A061S5Q4-F1
#
_cell.length_a   1.000
_cell.length_b   1.000
_cell.length_c   1.000
_cell.angle_alpha   90.00
_cell.angle_beta   90.00
_cell.angle_gamma   90.00
#
_symmetry.space_group_name_H-M   'P 1'
#
loop_
_entity.id
_entity.type
_entity.pdbx_description
1 polymer ?
#
loop_
_entity_poly.entity_id
_entity_poly.type
_entity_poly.pdbx_seq_one_letter_code
_entity_poly.pdbx_strand_id
1 'polypeptide(L)'
;SDSSTRSLGDLGLGISFREAAEQILHQLPVPQCNVVEELHIQYRKDYPRWRFLLREGFSLLLYGLGSKRRLLEDFASTTLTEGGLLIVNGFLRTASARQIILKCDSSLFSGKTRSKGSSVEAALKRLSELPADPRRTMSVIIHSIDSIALRSRDAQGLLSRLARCPCIWLAASIDHVDAPLMWDKQTAANFNWIWQEAP
;
A
#
# COMPACT_ATOMS: atom_id res chain seq x y z
N SER A 1 20.21 13.23 46.47
CA SER A 1 20.64 12.16 45.53
C SER A 1 19.91 12.39 44.22
N ASP A 2 20.47 13.28 43.39
CA ASP A 2 19.83 13.81 42.19
C ASP A 2 19.97 12.87 40.99
N SER A 3 18.84 12.36 40.51
CA SER A 3 18.73 11.70 39.21
C SER A 3 18.63 12.74 38.10
N SER A 4 19.76 13.07 37.48
CA SER A 4 19.82 13.95 36.32
C SER A 4 19.40 13.18 35.05
N THR A 5 18.12 13.26 34.70
CA THR A 5 17.60 12.94 33.36
C THR A 5 18.25 13.87 32.35
N ARG A 6 19.20 13.35 31.58
CA ARG A 6 19.80 14.07 30.45
C ARG A 6 18.76 14.17 29.32
N SER A 7 18.15 15.34 29.20
CA SER A 7 17.29 15.70 28.07
C SER A 7 18.16 15.95 26.84
N LEU A 8 17.71 15.51 25.66
CA LEU A 8 18.35 15.74 24.35
C LEU A 8 18.51 17.23 23.99
N GLY A 9 17.98 18.16 24.80
CA GLY A 9 18.16 19.60 24.66
C GLY A 9 19.51 20.16 25.16
N ASP A 10 20.33 19.37 25.86
CA ASP A 10 21.60 19.86 26.46
C ASP A 10 22.83 19.73 25.55
N LEU A 11 22.67 19.21 24.32
CA LEU A 11 23.73 19.32 23.31
C LEU A 11 23.64 20.71 22.70
N GLY A 12 24.37 21.65 23.31
CA GLY A 12 24.56 23.04 22.86
C GLY A 12 25.22 23.14 21.48
N LEU A 13 24.53 22.64 20.45
CA LEU A 13 24.80 22.88 19.06
C LEU A 13 23.83 23.98 18.63
N GLY A 14 24.34 25.21 18.47
CA GLY A 14 23.59 26.37 17.99
C GLY A 14 23.17 26.27 16.51
N ILE A 15 22.87 25.07 16.06
CA ILE A 15 22.45 24.68 14.72
C ILE A 15 21.26 23.74 14.94
N SER A 16 20.13 24.01 14.31
CA SER A 16 18.99 23.09 14.43
C SER A 16 19.42 21.70 13.96
N PHE A 17 18.94 20.65 14.62
CA PHE A 17 19.21 19.25 14.23
C PHE A 17 18.95 18.99 12.73
N ARG A 18 18.03 19.76 12.13
CA ARG A 18 17.76 19.76 10.69
C ARG A 18 18.91 20.31 9.85
N GLU A 19 19.49 21.44 10.22
CA GLU A 19 20.62 22.04 9.50
C GLU A 19 21.88 21.17 9.61
N ALA A 20 22.12 20.59 10.80
CA ALA A 20 23.20 19.63 10.99
C ALA A 20 22.99 18.36 10.15
N ALA A 21 21.76 17.84 10.10
CA ALA A 21 21.42 16.70 9.26
C ALA A 21 21.57 17.00 7.76
N GLU A 22 21.18 18.20 7.31
CA GLU A 22 21.34 18.64 5.92
C GLU A 22 22.82 18.79 5.54
N GLN A 23 23.65 19.35 6.42
CA GLN A 23 25.10 19.47 6.18
C GLN A 23 25.79 18.10 6.12
N ILE A 24 25.40 17.17 7.00
CA ILE A 24 25.92 15.79 6.97
C ILE A 24 25.46 15.07 5.69
N LEU A 25 24.20 15.24 5.29
CA LEU A 25 23.68 14.71 4.02
C LEU A 25 24.44 15.25 2.81
N HIS A 26 24.84 16.53 2.83
CA HIS A 26 25.63 17.16 1.76
C HIS A 26 27.10 16.71 1.72
N GLN A 27 27.66 16.22 2.83
CA GLN A 27 29.06 15.77 2.92
C GLN A 27 29.24 14.28 2.66
N LEU A 28 28.15 13.51 2.57
CA LEU A 28 28.23 12.11 2.19
C LEU A 28 28.59 12.03 0.68
N PRO A 29 29.64 11.28 0.31
CA PRO A 29 29.89 10.98 -1.10
C PRO A 29 28.64 10.27 -1.63
N VAL A 30 28.10 10.73 -2.75
CA VAL A 30 26.81 10.26 -3.30
C VAL A 30 27.06 9.15 -4.33
N PRO A 31 26.95 7.86 -3.97
CA PRO A 31 26.71 6.79 -4.94
C PRO A 31 25.29 6.20 -4.81
N GLN A 32 24.45 6.75 -3.94
CA GLN A 32 23.15 6.15 -3.59
C GLN A 32 22.14 6.13 -4.75
N CYS A 33 22.18 7.11 -5.67
CA CYS A 33 21.24 7.16 -6.79
C CYS A 33 21.41 5.98 -7.76
N ASN A 34 22.65 5.60 -8.09
CA ASN A 34 22.92 4.51 -9.02
C ASN A 34 22.50 3.16 -8.43
N VAL A 35 22.78 2.94 -7.14
CA VAL A 35 22.41 1.69 -6.45
C VAL A 35 20.90 1.55 -6.34
N VAL A 36 20.17 2.63 -6.04
CA VAL A 36 18.70 2.62 -5.96
C VAL A 36 18.09 2.34 -7.34
N GLU A 37 18.61 2.93 -8.41
CA GLU A 37 18.14 2.64 -9.78
C GLU A 37 18.47 1.21 -10.24
N GLU A 38 19.65 0.70 -9.94
CA GLU A 38 20.03 -0.70 -10.21
C GLU A 38 19.12 -1.69 -9.47
N LEU A 39 18.82 -1.42 -8.19
CA LEU A 39 17.86 -2.20 -7.41
C LEU A 39 16.46 -2.15 -8.03
N HIS A 40 15.99 -0.97 -8.45
CA HIS A 40 14.72 -0.84 -9.17
C HIS A 40 14.69 -1.68 -10.45
N ILE A 41 15.76 -1.70 -11.24
CA ILE A 41 15.87 -2.53 -12.45
C ILE A 41 15.85 -4.02 -12.11
N GLN A 42 16.46 -4.42 -10.99
CA GLN A 42 16.44 -5.81 -10.53
C GLN A 42 15.02 -6.26 -10.15
N TYR A 43 14.27 -5.45 -9.41
CA TYR A 43 12.89 -5.78 -9.03
C TYR A 43 11.91 -5.82 -10.21
N ARG A 44 12.17 -5.08 -11.29
CA ARG A 44 11.37 -5.19 -12.52
C ARG A 44 11.37 -6.61 -13.10
N LYS A 45 12.41 -7.42 -12.84
CA LYS A 45 12.45 -8.82 -13.27
C LYS A 45 11.39 -9.68 -12.58
N ASP A 46 10.95 -9.29 -11.38
CA ASP A 46 9.94 -10.01 -10.61
C ASP A 46 8.50 -9.57 -10.93
N TYR A 47 8.30 -8.49 -11.70
CA TYR A 47 6.95 -8.02 -12.05
C TYR A 47 6.08 -9.08 -12.74
N PRO A 48 6.58 -9.89 -13.69
CA PRO A 48 5.79 -10.97 -14.27
C PRO A 48 5.34 -12.00 -13.23
N ARG A 49 6.21 -12.29 -12.25
CA ARG A 49 5.91 -13.20 -11.14
C ARG A 49 4.84 -12.60 -10.21
N TRP A 50 4.98 -11.33 -9.84
CA TRP A 50 3.98 -10.65 -9.00
C TRP A 50 2.63 -10.59 -9.70
N ARG A 51 2.60 -10.28 -11.00
CA ARG A 51 1.38 -10.32 -11.81
C ARG A 51 0.74 -11.70 -11.82
N PHE A 52 1.54 -12.75 -11.99
CA PHE A 52 1.03 -14.12 -11.94
C PHE A 52 0.37 -14.43 -10.58
N LEU A 53 1.03 -14.06 -9.48
CA LEU A 53 0.47 -14.25 -8.13
C LEU A 53 -0.85 -13.49 -7.91
N LEU A 54 -0.94 -12.25 -8.39
CA LEU A 54 -2.19 -11.47 -8.34
C LEU A 54 -3.33 -12.15 -9.12
N ARG A 55 -3.02 -12.75 -10.28
CA ARG A 55 -4.00 -13.49 -11.08
C ARG A 55 -4.53 -14.74 -10.37
N GLU A 56 -3.69 -15.40 -9.58
CA GLU A 56 -4.07 -16.57 -8.77
C GLU A 56 -4.82 -16.20 -7.48
N GLY A 57 -5.06 -14.91 -7.23
CA GLY A 57 -5.81 -14.43 -6.06
C GLY A 57 -4.98 -14.21 -4.80
N PHE A 58 -3.66 -14.09 -4.94
CA PHE A 58 -2.81 -13.58 -3.86
C PHE A 58 -2.80 -12.05 -3.87
N SER A 59 -2.67 -11.43 -2.70
CA SER A 59 -2.38 -10.00 -2.61
C SER A 59 -0.88 -9.80 -2.36
N LEU A 60 -0.31 -8.74 -2.92
CA LEU A 60 1.12 -8.45 -2.78
C LEU A 60 1.36 -7.43 -1.65
N LEU A 61 2.25 -7.73 -0.72
CA LEU A 61 2.61 -6.84 0.39
C LEU A 61 4.10 -6.53 0.38
N LEU A 62 4.46 -5.27 0.13
CA LEU A 62 5.84 -4.81 0.17
C LEU A 62 6.19 -4.26 1.55
N TYR A 63 7.33 -4.70 2.06
CA TYR A 63 7.89 -4.26 3.34
C TYR A 63 9.39 -4.05 3.21
N GLY A 64 9.96 -3.26 4.11
CA GLY A 64 11.39 -2.95 4.13
C GLY A 64 11.67 -1.47 4.35
N LEU A 65 12.96 -1.15 4.38
CA LEU A 65 13.48 0.17 4.74
C LEU A 65 13.51 1.08 3.51
N GLY A 66 12.63 2.09 3.50
CA GLY A 66 12.62 3.15 2.49
C GLY A 66 11.29 3.28 1.76
N SER A 67 11.29 4.11 0.72
CA SER A 67 10.07 4.52 0.00
C SER A 67 9.76 3.59 -1.16
N LYS A 68 8.90 2.60 -0.89
CA LYS A 68 8.39 1.61 -1.83
C LYS A 68 7.43 2.18 -2.88
N ARG A 69 7.13 3.48 -2.81
CA ARG A 69 6.12 4.16 -3.65
C ARG A 69 6.47 4.06 -5.13
N ARG A 70 7.71 4.42 -5.49
CA ARG A 70 8.17 4.41 -6.88
C ARG A 70 8.08 3.01 -7.50
N LEU A 71 8.45 1.98 -6.73
CA LEU A 71 8.43 0.60 -7.18
C LEU A 71 7.00 0.11 -7.45
N LEU A 72 6.06 0.39 -6.54
CA LEU A 72 4.66 0.01 -6.71
C LEU A 72 3.96 0.77 -7.84
N GLU A 73 4.24 2.07 -7.99
CA GLU A 73 3.68 2.88 -9.08
C GLU A 73 4.24 2.45 -10.44
N ASP A 74 5.54 2.14 -10.51
CA ASP A 74 6.19 1.59 -11.69
C ASP A 74 5.62 0.20 -12.05
N PHE A 75 5.47 -0.70 -11.08
CA PHE A 75 4.81 -2.00 -11.28
C PHE A 75 3.38 -1.84 -11.81
N ALA A 76 2.59 -0.94 -11.20
CA ALA A 76 1.21 -0.71 -11.60
C ALA A 76 1.09 -0.18 -13.03
N SER A 77 1.91 0.82 -13.39
CA SER A 77 1.88 1.45 -14.71
C SER A 77 2.41 0.54 -15.83
N THR A 78 3.40 -0.31 -15.53
CA THR A 78 4.03 -1.18 -16.53
C THR A 78 3.26 -2.48 -16.75
N THR A 79 2.72 -3.06 -15.69
CA THR A 79 2.30 -4.47 -15.67
C THR A 79 0.79 -4.65 -15.47
N LEU A 80 0.12 -3.68 -14.86
CA LEU A 80 -1.32 -3.74 -14.52
C LEU A 80 -2.18 -2.89 -15.48
N THR A 81 -1.95 -3.03 -16.79
CA THR A 81 -2.58 -2.20 -17.83
C THR A 81 -3.94 -2.71 -18.33
N GLU A 82 -4.34 -3.92 -17.93
CA GLU A 82 -5.48 -4.65 -18.52
C GLU A 82 -6.84 -4.21 -17.97
N GLY A 83 -6.85 -3.43 -16.88
CA GLY A 83 -8.06 -3.05 -16.16
C GLY A 83 -7.98 -1.66 -15.53
N GLY A 84 -8.89 -1.39 -14.58
CA GLY A 84 -8.87 -0.13 -13.84
C GLY A 84 -7.70 -0.09 -12.85
N LEU A 85 -7.09 1.08 -12.64
CA LEU A 85 -6.06 1.28 -11.62
C LEU A 85 -6.52 2.33 -10.61
N LEU A 86 -6.48 1.98 -9.32
CA LEU A 86 -6.77 2.87 -8.20
C LEU A 86 -5.56 2.92 -7.26
N ILE A 87 -4.90 4.07 -7.20
CA ILE A 87 -3.79 4.31 -6.27
C ILE A 87 -4.33 5.07 -5.06
N VAL A 88 -4.02 4.56 -3.87
CA VAL A 88 -4.45 5.09 -2.58
C VAL A 88 -3.22 5.40 -1.73
N ASN A 89 -3.11 6.66 -1.35
CA ASN A 89 -2.09 7.13 -0.43
C ASN A 89 -2.61 7.02 1.02
N GLY A 90 -2.28 5.92 1.71
CA GLY A 90 -2.75 5.64 3.06
C GLY A 90 -2.28 6.65 4.09
N PHE A 91 -1.12 7.29 3.91
CA PHE A 91 -0.61 8.34 4.81
C PHE A 91 -1.49 9.60 4.84
N LEU A 92 -2.40 9.80 3.88
CA LEU A 92 -3.34 10.90 3.89
C LEU A 92 -4.46 10.62 4.91
N ARG A 93 -4.71 11.58 5.82
CA ARG A 93 -5.80 11.49 6.81
C ARG A 93 -7.20 11.42 6.20
N THR A 94 -7.33 11.78 4.92
CA THR A 94 -8.57 11.72 4.15
C THR A 94 -8.86 10.34 3.57
N ALA A 95 -7.90 9.40 3.61
CA ALA A 95 -8.09 8.06 3.09
C ALA A 95 -9.14 7.29 3.92
N SER A 96 -10.08 6.63 3.24
CA SER A 96 -11.13 5.83 3.89
C SER A 96 -11.36 4.53 3.12
N ALA A 97 -11.27 3.39 3.82
CA ALA A 97 -11.58 2.07 3.27
C ALA A 97 -12.95 2.01 2.59
N ARG A 98 -13.94 2.71 3.16
CA ARG A 98 -15.30 2.80 2.58
C ARG A 98 -15.28 3.48 1.22
N GLN A 99 -14.58 4.61 1.11
CA GLN A 99 -14.48 5.34 -0.16
C GLN A 99 -13.71 4.55 -1.23
N ILE A 100 -12.69 3.78 -0.82
CA ILE A 100 -11.94 2.91 -1.74
C ILE A 100 -12.89 1.89 -2.39
N ILE A 101 -13.69 1.19 -1.58
CA ILE A 101 -14.67 0.20 -2.07
C ILE A 101 -15.69 0.85 -3.00
N LEU A 102 -16.28 1.97 -2.58
CA LEU A 102 -17.30 2.66 -3.38
C LEU A 102 -16.73 3.18 -4.71
N LYS A 103 -15.47 3.65 -4.72
CA LYS A 103 -14.77 4.01 -5.95
C LYS A 103 -14.58 2.79 -6.85
N CYS A 104 -14.12 1.66 -6.31
CA CYS A 104 -13.93 0.44 -7.07
C CYS A 104 -15.22 -0.04 -7.75
N ASP A 105 -16.31 -0.09 -6.99
CA ASP A 105 -17.64 -0.42 -7.50
C ASP A 105 -18.07 0.56 -8.61
N SER A 106 -17.97 1.88 -8.36
CA SER A 106 -18.36 2.86 -9.38
C SER A 106 -17.56 2.78 -10.67
N SER A 107 -16.26 2.46 -10.59
CA SER A 107 -15.38 2.33 -11.75
C SER A 107 -15.68 1.08 -12.58
N LEU A 108 -15.96 -0.06 -11.92
CA LEU A 108 -16.26 -1.33 -12.60
C LEU A 108 -17.70 -1.39 -13.16
N PHE A 109 -18.66 -0.69 -12.54
CA PHE A 109 -20.07 -0.74 -12.90
C PHE A 109 -20.58 0.53 -13.63
N SER A 110 -19.69 1.42 -14.07
CA SER A 110 -19.99 2.76 -14.63
C SER A 110 -21.01 2.84 -15.80
N GLY A 111 -21.53 1.73 -16.31
CA GLY A 111 -22.57 1.68 -17.35
C GLY A 111 -23.97 1.26 -16.89
N LYS A 112 -24.15 0.68 -15.69
CA LYS A 112 -25.45 0.13 -15.25
C LYS A 112 -25.77 0.55 -13.82
N THR A 113 -26.67 1.52 -13.71
CA THR A 113 -27.31 2.00 -12.47
C THR A 113 -26.37 2.81 -11.56
N ARG A 114 -26.48 4.14 -11.64
CA ARG A 114 -26.03 5.01 -10.54
C ARG A 114 -27.01 4.82 -9.39
N SER A 115 -26.80 3.80 -8.57
CA SER A 115 -27.40 3.75 -7.24
C SER A 115 -26.81 4.90 -6.42
N LYS A 116 -27.43 6.08 -6.49
CA LYS A 116 -27.22 7.14 -5.50
C LYS A 116 -27.57 6.53 -4.14
N GLY A 117 -26.56 6.11 -3.37
CA GLY A 117 -26.75 5.48 -2.05
C GLY A 117 -26.36 4.00 -1.95
N SER A 118 -25.51 3.47 -2.84
CA SER A 118 -24.96 2.13 -2.63
C SER A 118 -24.26 2.05 -1.27
N SER A 119 -24.82 1.23 -0.36
CA SER A 119 -24.15 0.84 0.87
C SER A 119 -22.84 0.12 0.55
N VAL A 120 -21.84 0.24 1.42
CA VAL A 120 -20.54 -0.44 1.31
C VAL A 120 -20.72 -1.96 1.20
N GLU A 121 -21.69 -2.51 1.93
CA GLU A 121 -22.02 -3.94 1.90
C GLU A 121 -22.58 -4.38 0.54
N ALA A 122 -23.44 -3.56 -0.06
CA ALA A 122 -24.01 -3.86 -1.37
C ALA A 122 -22.93 -3.81 -2.47
N ALA A 123 -21.99 -2.86 -2.37
CA ALA A 123 -20.84 -2.76 -3.26
C ALA A 123 -19.94 -4.00 -3.13
N LEU A 124 -19.56 -4.39 -1.91
CA LEU A 124 -18.75 -5.59 -1.69
C LEU A 124 -19.40 -6.86 -2.22
N LYS A 125 -20.72 -7.00 -2.02
CA LYS A 125 -21.46 -8.15 -2.55
C LYS A 125 -21.38 -8.22 -4.08
N ARG A 126 -21.63 -7.11 -4.78
CA ARG A 126 -21.53 -7.05 -6.24
C ARG A 126 -20.12 -7.34 -6.75
N LEU A 127 -19.11 -6.77 -6.11
CA LEU A 127 -17.70 -7.02 -6.45
C LEU A 127 -17.33 -8.50 -6.24
N SER A 128 -17.85 -9.14 -5.19
CA SER A 128 -17.60 -10.57 -4.96
C SER A 128 -18.31 -11.51 -5.95
N GLU A 129 -19.40 -11.05 -6.57
CA GLU A 129 -20.14 -11.81 -7.59
C GLU A 129 -19.51 -11.70 -8.98
N LEU A 130 -18.57 -10.76 -9.20
CA LEU A 130 -17.87 -10.64 -10.46
C LEU A 130 -16.84 -11.78 -10.62
N PRO A 131 -16.82 -12.44 -11.78
CA PRO A 131 -15.80 -13.45 -12.07
C PRO A 131 -14.42 -12.80 -12.22
N ALA A 132 -13.37 -13.60 -12.02
CA ALA A 132 -11.99 -13.23 -12.35
C ALA A 132 -11.81 -13.16 -13.88
N ASP A 133 -12.22 -12.05 -14.49
CA ASP A 133 -11.93 -11.72 -15.90
C ASP A 133 -10.90 -10.58 -15.93
N PRO A 134 -9.70 -10.78 -16.52
CA PRO A 134 -8.69 -9.73 -16.67
C PRO A 134 -9.20 -8.44 -17.33
N ARG A 135 -10.27 -8.48 -18.12
CA ARG A 135 -10.88 -7.29 -18.75
C ARG A 135 -11.83 -6.53 -17.84
N ARG A 136 -12.17 -7.12 -16.68
CA ARG A 136 -13.07 -6.54 -15.66
C ARG A 136 -12.41 -6.55 -14.28
N THR A 137 -11.08 -6.63 -14.24
CA THR A 137 -10.30 -6.52 -13.02
C THR A 137 -9.96 -5.06 -12.72
N MET A 138 -9.87 -4.75 -11.44
CA MET A 138 -9.35 -3.47 -10.96
C MET A 138 -8.15 -3.72 -10.04
N SER A 139 -7.04 -3.08 -10.36
CA SER A 139 -5.84 -3.07 -9.54
C SER A 139 -5.94 -1.96 -8.51
N VAL A 140 -5.80 -2.30 -7.24
CA VAL A 140 -5.82 -1.37 -6.11
C VAL A 140 -4.43 -1.37 -5.47
N ILE A 141 -3.78 -0.21 -5.49
CA ILE A 141 -2.46 -0.01 -4.88
C ILE A 141 -2.64 0.83 -3.63
N ILE A 142 -2.22 0.32 -2.46
CA ILE A 142 -2.33 1.03 -1.19
C ILE A 142 -0.94 1.28 -0.61
N HIS A 143 -0.50 2.53 -0.63
CA HIS A 143 0.73 2.91 0.07
C HIS A 143 0.45 3.06 1.56
N SER A 144 1.27 2.42 2.40
CA SER A 144 1.21 2.50 3.86
C SER A 144 -0.18 2.09 4.38
N ILE A 145 -0.58 0.83 4.14
CA ILE A 145 -1.89 0.30 4.55
C ILE A 145 -2.10 0.29 6.07
N ASP A 146 -1.01 0.37 6.82
CA ASP A 146 -0.87 0.43 8.27
C ASP A 146 -0.90 1.86 8.83
N SER A 147 -1.14 2.85 7.98
CA SER A 147 -1.28 4.25 8.40
C SER A 147 -2.46 4.46 9.36
N ILE A 148 -2.42 5.57 10.10
CA ILE A 148 -3.49 5.94 11.04
C ILE A 148 -4.90 5.95 10.40
N ALA A 149 -5.01 6.31 9.13
CA ALA A 149 -6.29 6.39 8.42
C ALA A 149 -6.89 5.01 8.10
N LEU A 150 -6.05 3.98 7.92
CA LEU A 150 -6.46 2.66 7.47
C LEU A 150 -6.23 1.54 8.49
N ARG A 151 -5.48 1.79 9.57
CA ARG A 151 -5.14 0.77 10.59
C ARG A 151 -6.28 0.31 11.49
N SER A 152 -7.45 0.96 11.45
CA SER A 152 -8.57 0.55 12.30
C SER A 152 -9.08 -0.84 11.92
N ARG A 153 -9.57 -1.60 12.90
CA ARG A 153 -10.09 -2.96 12.67
C ARG A 153 -11.18 -2.99 11.61
N ASP A 154 -12.08 -1.99 11.64
CA ASP A 154 -13.15 -1.85 10.66
C ASP A 154 -12.61 -1.59 9.25
N ALA A 155 -11.59 -0.72 9.11
CA ALA A 155 -10.99 -0.42 7.82
C ALA A 155 -10.25 -1.65 7.25
N GLN A 156 -9.44 -2.33 8.06
CA GLN A 156 -8.76 -3.56 7.66
C GLN A 156 -9.74 -4.68 7.33
N GLY A 157 -10.83 -4.81 8.10
CA GLY A 157 -11.91 -5.77 7.81
C GLY A 157 -12.54 -5.54 6.43
N LEU A 158 -12.87 -4.28 6.12
CA LEU A 158 -13.39 -3.90 4.81
C LEU A 158 -12.40 -4.13 3.67
N LEU A 159 -11.13 -3.73 3.85
CA LEU A 159 -10.07 -3.93 2.86
C LEU A 159 -9.79 -5.42 2.62
N SER A 160 -9.83 -6.25 3.67
CA SER A 160 -9.63 -7.70 3.52
C SER A 160 -10.73 -8.34 2.66
N ARG A 161 -11.98 -7.91 2.85
CA ARG A 161 -13.11 -8.39 2.02
C ARG A 161 -13.00 -7.91 0.58
N LEU A 162 -12.48 -6.71 0.37
CA LEU A 162 -12.18 -6.19 -0.96
C LEU A 162 -11.07 -7.02 -1.64
N ALA A 163 -10.00 -7.36 -0.91
CA ALA A 163 -8.88 -8.17 -1.40
C ALA A 163 -9.31 -9.57 -1.85
N ARG A 164 -10.30 -10.14 -1.16
CA ARG A 164 -10.87 -11.46 -1.49
C ARG A 164 -11.72 -11.46 -2.78
N CYS A 165 -12.09 -10.30 -3.31
CA CYS A 165 -12.92 -10.23 -4.51
C CYS A 165 -12.12 -10.68 -5.76
N PRO A 166 -12.61 -11.63 -6.57
CA PRO A 166 -11.86 -12.15 -7.72
C PRO A 166 -11.55 -11.11 -8.80
N CYS A 167 -12.33 -10.04 -8.85
CA CYS A 167 -12.12 -8.92 -9.77
C CYS A 167 -11.13 -7.86 -9.24
N ILE A 168 -10.55 -8.03 -8.05
CA ILE A 168 -9.64 -7.06 -7.45
C ILE A 168 -8.23 -7.65 -7.35
N TRP A 169 -7.24 -6.93 -7.84
CA TRP A 169 -5.83 -7.23 -7.59
C TRP A 169 -5.29 -6.20 -6.59
N LEU A 170 -4.89 -6.67 -5.41
CA LEU A 170 -4.41 -5.79 -4.35
C LEU A 170 -2.89 -5.88 -4.22
N ALA A 171 -2.24 -4.71 -4.29
CA ALA A 171 -0.85 -4.53 -3.89
C ALA A 171 -0.78 -3.43 -2.83
N ALA A 172 -0.02 -3.65 -1.77
CA ALA A 172 0.10 -2.70 -0.68
C ALA A 172 1.53 -2.60 -0.17
N SER A 173 1.83 -1.51 0.53
CA SER A 173 3.06 -1.37 1.30
C SER A 173 2.78 -1.15 2.78
N ILE A 174 3.72 -1.57 3.62
CA ILE A 174 3.74 -1.28 5.07
C ILE A 174 5.00 -0.51 5.45
N ASP A 175 4.88 0.34 6.46
CA ASP A 175 6.01 1.12 6.98
C ASP A 175 6.32 0.79 8.46
N HIS A 176 5.39 0.16 9.16
CA HIS A 176 5.47 -0.19 10.57
C HIS A 176 5.81 -1.66 10.76
N VAL A 177 6.74 -1.95 11.68
CA VAL A 177 7.18 -3.32 12.00
C VAL A 177 6.04 -4.15 12.58
N ASP A 178 5.14 -3.52 13.34
CA ASP A 178 3.96 -4.17 13.94
C ASP A 178 2.80 -4.41 12.97
N ALA A 179 2.92 -4.07 11.68
CA ALA A 179 1.84 -4.24 10.71
C ALA A 179 1.23 -5.67 10.67
N PRO A 180 2.00 -6.77 10.80
CA PRO A 180 1.44 -8.13 10.84
C PRO A 180 0.49 -8.37 12.02
N LEU A 181 0.64 -7.64 13.13
CA LEU A 181 -0.20 -7.80 14.33
C LEU A 181 -1.61 -7.22 14.16
N MET A 182 -1.83 -6.43 13.11
CA MET A 182 -3.14 -5.82 12.83
C MET A 182 -4.17 -6.84 12.30
N TRP A 183 -3.70 -7.98 11.76
CA TRP A 183 -4.57 -8.96 11.11
C TRP A 183 -4.82 -10.18 11.99
N ASP A 184 -6.09 -10.40 12.31
CA ASP A 184 -6.54 -11.67 12.85
C ASP A 184 -6.57 -12.76 11.76
N LYS A 185 -6.80 -14.01 12.16
CA LYS A 185 -6.78 -15.17 11.26
C LYS A 185 -7.68 -14.98 10.04
N GLN A 186 -8.84 -14.35 10.21
CA GLN A 186 -9.82 -14.16 9.13
C GLN A 186 -9.37 -13.06 8.16
N THR A 187 -8.93 -11.92 8.66
CA THR A 187 -8.42 -10.82 7.82
C THR A 187 -7.16 -11.23 7.07
N ALA A 188 -6.23 -11.93 7.73
CA ALA A 188 -5.02 -12.47 7.09
C ALA A 188 -5.35 -13.46 5.96
N ALA A 189 -6.31 -14.37 6.19
CA ALA A 189 -6.75 -15.33 5.16
C ALA A 189 -7.45 -14.64 3.98
N ASN A 190 -8.23 -13.60 4.24
CA ASN A 190 -8.91 -12.83 3.19
C ASN A 190 -7.93 -12.02 2.34
N PHE A 191 -6.90 -11.42 2.95
CA PHE A 191 -5.86 -10.72 2.21
C PHE A 191 -4.98 -11.67 1.40
N ASN A 192 -4.69 -12.86 1.93
CA ASN A 192 -3.86 -13.85 1.26
C ASN A 192 -2.51 -13.26 0.79
N TRP A 193 -1.79 -12.60 1.71
CA TRP A 193 -0.59 -11.85 1.41
C TRP A 193 0.58 -12.74 0.98
N ILE A 194 1.28 -12.29 -0.07
CA ILE A 194 2.66 -12.66 -0.36
C ILE A 194 3.55 -11.49 0.06
N TRP A 195 4.48 -11.80 0.95
CA TRP A 195 5.42 -10.85 1.51
C TRP A 195 6.61 -10.69 0.58
N GLN A 196 6.85 -9.48 0.14
CA GLN A 196 7.99 -9.14 -0.71
C GLN A 196 8.83 -8.07 -0.02
N GLU A 197 10.08 -8.41 0.27
CA GLU A 197 11.04 -7.43 0.76
C GLU A 197 11.41 -6.48 -0.39
N ALA A 198 11.37 -5.18 -0.11
CA ALA A 198 11.76 -4.11 -1.00
C ALA A 198 12.30 -2.91 -0.20
N PRO A 199 13.34 -2.22 -0.70
CA PRO A 199 13.86 -0.98 -0.13
C PRO A 199 12.92 0.23 -0.35
#